data_AF-A0A9D6PV60-F1
#
_entry.id   AF-A0A9D6PV60-F1
#
_cell.length_a   1.000
_cell.length_b   1.000
_cell.length_c   1.000
_cell.angle_alpha   90.00
_cell.angle_beta   90.00
_cell.angle_gamma   90.00
#
_symmetry.space_group_name_H-M   'P 1'
#
loop_
_entity.id
_entity.type
_entity.pdbx_description
1 polymer ?
#
loop_
_entity_poly.entity_id
_entity_poly.type
_entity_poly.pdbx_seq_one_letter_code
_entity_poly.pdbx_strand_id
1 'polypeptide(L)'
;MTTLTAHADTSPSMRGTLSALNKLTLIAALSLLSACADMDRRTDNRFGNSVRIAVAQQVINPDASKNPDKVMGMDGRSAREVLERYRKSYKDPAPHPSVFTIGIGGGGGG
;
A
#
# COMPACT_ATOMS: atom_id res chain seq x y z
N MET A 1 -7.13 -26.19 -79.90
CA MET A 1 -7.16 -26.63 -78.49
C MET A 1 -5.78 -26.35 -77.90
N THR A 2 -5.53 -25.08 -77.62
CA THR A 2 -4.21 -24.51 -77.26
C THR A 2 -4.13 -24.39 -75.74
N THR A 3 -3.16 -25.07 -75.16
CA THR A 3 -2.81 -25.04 -73.74
C THR A 3 -2.19 -23.68 -73.37
N LEU A 4 -2.92 -22.87 -72.60
CA LEU A 4 -2.40 -21.62 -72.03
C LEU A 4 -1.69 -21.95 -70.72
N THR A 5 -0.36 -22.07 -70.78
CA THR A 5 0.51 -22.23 -69.62
C THR A 5 0.52 -20.94 -68.80
N ALA A 6 0.09 -21.05 -67.53
CA ALA A 6 0.18 -20.00 -66.53
C ALA A 6 1.64 -19.57 -66.32
N HIS A 7 1.99 -18.37 -66.79
CA HIS A 7 3.26 -17.74 -66.50
C HIS A 7 3.13 -17.02 -65.15
N ALA A 8 3.46 -17.71 -64.06
CA ALA A 8 3.58 -17.12 -62.73
C ALA A 8 4.82 -16.20 -62.71
N ASP A 9 4.65 -14.96 -63.11
CA ASP A 9 5.69 -13.93 -63.04
C ASP A 9 5.81 -13.41 -61.60
N THR A 10 6.60 -14.12 -60.79
CA THR A 10 6.97 -13.66 -59.44
C THR A 10 8.26 -12.83 -59.55
N SER A 11 8.11 -11.59 -59.98
CA SER A 11 9.21 -10.64 -60.19
C SER A 11 10.03 -10.38 -58.90
N PRO A 12 11.33 -10.06 -59.00
CA PRO A 12 12.20 -9.76 -57.84
C PRO A 12 11.72 -8.55 -57.01
N SER A 13 10.94 -7.66 -57.63
CA SER A 13 10.24 -6.55 -56.97
C SER A 13 9.30 -7.04 -55.85
N MET A 14 8.60 -8.15 -56.09
CA MET A 14 7.61 -8.71 -55.16
C MET A 14 8.25 -9.35 -53.93
N ARG A 15 9.46 -9.90 -54.06
CA ARG A 15 10.24 -10.45 -52.93
C ARG A 15 10.80 -9.34 -52.04
N GLY A 16 11.22 -8.23 -52.65
CA GLY A 16 11.70 -7.05 -51.93
C GLY A 16 10.62 -6.40 -51.09
N THR A 17 9.42 -6.21 -51.67
CA THR A 17 8.25 -5.67 -50.98
C THR A 17 7.76 -6.61 -49.88
N LEU A 18 7.68 -7.92 -50.11
CA LEU A 18 7.37 -8.91 -49.08
C LEU A 18 8.34 -8.87 -47.89
N SER A 19 9.65 -8.69 -48.14
CA SER A 19 10.64 -8.55 -47.06
C SER A 19 10.50 -7.23 -46.29
N ALA A 20 10.13 -6.15 -46.97
CA ALA A 20 9.92 -4.85 -46.36
C ALA A 20 8.65 -4.85 -45.49
N LEU A 21 7.57 -5.48 -45.97
CA LEU A 21 6.36 -5.69 -45.18
C LEU A 21 6.64 -6.53 -43.93
N ASN A 22 7.41 -7.62 -44.06
CA ASN A 22 7.74 -8.48 -42.92
C ASN A 22 8.60 -7.76 -41.86
N LYS A 23 9.51 -6.89 -42.29
CA LYS A 23 10.30 -6.04 -41.38
C LYS A 23 9.42 -5.03 -40.65
N LEU A 24 8.45 -4.45 -41.34
CA LEU A 24 7.52 -3.48 -40.76
C LEU A 24 6.60 -4.14 -39.72
N THR A 25 6.07 -5.34 -39.99
CA THR A 25 5.29 -6.11 -39.01
C THR A 25 6.13 -6.54 -37.80
N LEU A 26 7.39 -6.91 -37.99
CA LEU A 26 8.31 -7.19 -36.88
C LEU A 26 8.51 -5.95 -36.00
N ILE A 27 8.82 -4.79 -36.58
CA ILE A 27 9.02 -3.54 -35.82
C ILE A 27 7.74 -3.15 -35.05
N ALA A 28 6.57 -3.28 -35.68
CA ALA A 28 5.29 -3.04 -35.02
C ALA A 28 5.05 -4.04 -33.86
N ALA A 29 5.33 -5.33 -34.05
CA ALA A 29 5.19 -6.32 -32.99
C ALA A 29 6.12 -6.05 -31.80
N LEU A 30 7.36 -5.62 -32.05
CA LEU A 30 8.31 -5.24 -31.00
C LEU A 30 7.89 -3.96 -30.26
N SER A 31 7.31 -2.97 -30.93
CA SER A 31 6.85 -1.74 -30.27
C SER A 31 5.65 -1.97 -29.36
N LEU A 32 4.72 -2.87 -29.73
CA LEU A 32 3.63 -3.30 -28.85
C LEU A 32 4.14 -4.03 -27.59
N LEU A 33 5.27 -4.74 -27.65
CA LEU A 33 5.84 -5.42 -26.48
C LEU A 33 6.51 -4.44 -25.50
N SER A 34 6.98 -3.29 -25.98
CA SER A 34 7.58 -2.23 -25.15
C SER A 34 6.56 -1.43 -24.32
N ALA A 35 5.27 -1.51 -24.68
CA ALA A 35 4.18 -0.81 -23.97
C ALA A 35 3.86 -1.42 -22.60
N CYS A 36 4.26 -2.67 -22.32
CA CYS A 36 4.10 -3.29 -20.99
C CYS A 36 5.18 -2.85 -19.99
N ALA A 37 6.17 -2.05 -20.41
CA ALA A 37 7.22 -1.52 -19.54
C ALA A 37 6.94 -0.09 -19.06
N ASP A 38 5.77 0.48 -19.36
CA ASP A 38 5.28 1.68 -18.67
C ASP A 38 4.71 1.29 -17.30
N MET A 39 5.58 0.65 -16.51
CA MET A 39 5.42 0.62 -15.07
C MET A 39 5.68 2.05 -14.65
N ASP A 40 4.60 2.86 -14.67
CA ASP A 40 4.51 4.20 -14.09
C ASP A 40 5.44 4.23 -12.88
N ARG A 41 6.63 4.79 -13.09
CA ARG A 41 7.69 4.79 -12.10
C ARG A 41 7.32 5.89 -11.13
N ARG A 42 6.25 5.65 -10.38
CA ARG A 42 5.64 6.50 -9.34
C ARG A 42 6.56 6.70 -8.14
N THR A 43 7.87 6.55 -8.31
CA THR A 43 8.78 7.27 -7.46
C THR A 43 8.63 8.73 -7.85
N ASP A 44 7.70 9.41 -7.18
CA ASP A 44 7.63 10.86 -7.16
C ASP A 44 9.07 11.36 -6.96
N ASN A 45 9.54 12.26 -7.84
CA ASN A 45 10.88 12.85 -7.72
C ASN A 45 11.07 13.52 -6.33
N ARG A 46 9.97 13.79 -5.61
CA ARG A 46 9.92 14.31 -4.25
C ARG A 46 9.66 13.26 -3.18
N PHE A 47 9.74 11.97 -3.46
CA PHE A 47 9.52 10.88 -2.49
C PHE A 47 10.33 11.08 -1.21
N GLY A 48 11.61 11.47 -1.33
CA GLY A 48 12.43 11.78 -0.15
C GLY A 48 11.88 12.94 0.69
N ASN A 49 11.29 13.95 0.05
CA ASN A 49 10.67 15.07 0.74
C ASN A 49 9.34 14.69 1.40
N SER A 50 8.48 13.92 0.73
CA SER A 50 7.22 13.45 1.31
C SER A 50 7.45 12.54 2.51
N VAL A 51 8.44 11.65 2.46
CA VAL A 51 8.86 10.83 3.61
C VAL A 51 9.37 11.71 4.75
N ARG A 52 10.24 12.69 4.48
CA ARG A 52 10.75 13.62 5.52
C ARG A 52 9.63 14.42 6.17
N ILE A 53 8.65 14.88 5.40
CA ILE A 53 7.46 15.57 5.92
C ILE A 53 6.64 14.62 6.79
N ALA A 54 6.36 13.40 6.31
CA ALA A 54 5.59 12.42 7.07
C ALA A 54 6.27 12.10 8.42
N VAL A 55 7.58 11.88 8.40
CA VAL A 55 8.39 11.68 9.60
C VAL A 55 8.30 12.89 10.53
N ALA A 56 8.48 14.11 10.00
CA ALA A 56 8.38 15.33 10.80
C ALA A 56 6.99 15.53 11.45
N GLN A 57 5.92 15.02 10.84
CA GLN A 57 4.56 15.06 11.40
C GLN A 57 4.29 13.95 12.42
N GLN A 58 4.99 12.81 12.33
CA GLN A 58 4.77 11.64 13.19
C GLN A 58 5.73 11.56 14.38
N VAL A 59 6.88 12.21 14.29
CA VAL A 59 7.90 12.18 15.35
C VAL A 59 7.50 13.13 16.48
N ILE A 60 7.17 12.54 17.63
CA ILE A 60 6.79 13.27 18.86
C ILE A 60 7.95 14.12 19.40
N ASN A 61 9.18 13.61 19.33
CA ASN A 61 10.38 14.32 19.78
C ASN A 61 11.52 14.17 18.75
N PRO A 62 11.78 15.19 17.92
CA PRO A 62 12.83 15.13 16.90
C PRO A 62 14.25 15.15 17.49
N ASP A 63 14.43 15.61 18.73
CA ASP A 63 15.72 15.68 19.41
C ASP A 63 15.97 14.48 20.35
N ALA A 64 15.14 13.43 20.29
CA ALA A 64 15.25 12.26 21.17
C ALA A 64 16.62 11.58 21.12
N SER A 65 17.32 11.62 19.97
CA SER A 65 18.67 11.05 19.81
C SER A 65 19.77 11.84 20.52
N LYS A 66 19.53 13.12 20.84
CA LYS A 66 20.46 13.99 21.55
C LYS A 66 20.32 13.87 23.06
N ASN A 67 19.25 13.23 23.54
CA ASN A 67 19.04 13.03 24.96
C ASN A 67 19.84 11.79 25.43
N PRO A 68 20.88 11.96 26.27
CA PRO A 68 21.62 10.83 26.83
C PRO A 68 20.83 10.12 27.94
N ASP A 69 19.76 10.71 28.45
CA ASP A 69 18.94 10.10 29.49
C ASP A 69 18.18 8.90 28.92
N LYS A 70 18.29 7.77 29.64
CA LYS A 70 17.53 6.57 29.30
C LYS A 70 16.03 6.88 29.39
N VAL A 71 15.28 6.55 28.33
CA VAL A 71 13.82 6.68 28.34
C VAL A 71 13.28 5.95 29.58
N MET A 72 12.69 6.71 30.50
CA MET A 72 12.03 6.21 31.71
C MET A 72 10.69 5.57 31.31
N GLY A 73 10.79 4.42 30.65
CA GLY A 73 9.64 3.60 30.31
C GLY A 73 9.12 2.79 31.50
N MET A 74 7.98 2.13 31.30
CA MET A 74 7.42 1.17 32.23
C MET A 74 8.29 -0.10 32.29
N ASP A 75 8.49 -0.68 33.48
CA ASP A 75 9.17 -1.97 33.58
C ASP A 75 8.35 -3.10 32.95
N GLY A 76 9.01 -4.16 32.52
CA GLY A 76 8.35 -5.24 31.78
C GLY A 76 7.22 -5.94 32.55
N ARG A 77 7.29 -6.02 33.89
CA ARG A 77 6.23 -6.63 34.70
C ARG A 77 5.01 -5.72 34.75
N SER A 78 5.21 -4.43 35.04
CA SER A 78 4.12 -3.45 35.00
C SER A 78 3.48 -3.36 33.62
N ALA A 79 4.28 -3.39 32.54
CA ALA A 79 3.77 -3.36 31.16
C ALA A 79 2.88 -4.56 30.84
N ARG A 80 3.25 -5.75 31.33
CA ARG A 80 2.44 -6.97 31.20
C ARG A 80 1.10 -6.83 31.91
N GLU A 81 1.10 -6.38 33.17
CA GLU A 81 -0.14 -6.20 33.96
C GLU A 81 -1.08 -5.18 33.33
N VAL A 82 -0.54 -4.07 32.81
CA VAL A 82 -1.34 -3.05 32.10
C VAL A 82 -2.00 -3.65 30.87
N LEU A 83 -1.25 -4.42 30.07
CA LEU A 83 -1.80 -5.07 28.88
C LEU A 83 -2.85 -6.13 29.22
N GLU A 84 -2.65 -6.87 30.31
CA GLU A 84 -3.62 -7.85 30.80
C GLU A 84 -4.94 -7.18 31.20
N ARG A 85 -4.88 -6.10 32.01
CA ARG A 85 -6.05 -5.31 32.41
C ARG A 85 -6.77 -4.71 31.19
N TYR A 86 -6.02 -4.18 30.24
CA TYR A 86 -6.57 -3.64 28.99
C TYR A 86 -7.30 -4.71 28.18
N ARG A 87 -6.75 -5.91 28.06
CA ARG A 87 -7.44 -7.02 27.37
C ARG A 87 -8.69 -7.47 28.13
N LYS A 88 -8.62 -7.50 29.46
CA LYS A 88 -9.73 -7.89 30.32
C LYS A 88 -10.90 -6.90 30.23
N SER A 89 -10.64 -5.60 30.06
CA SER A 89 -11.71 -4.60 29.92
C SER A 89 -12.57 -4.75 28.67
N TYR A 90 -12.14 -5.52 27.66
CA TYR A 90 -12.96 -5.86 26.49
C TYR A 90 -13.72 -7.18 26.65
N LYS A 91 -13.39 -7.98 27.66
CA LYS A 91 -14.04 -9.27 27.95
C LYS A 91 -15.09 -9.15 29.04
N ASP A 92 -14.82 -8.30 30.03
CA ASP A 92 -15.73 -8.11 31.16
C ASP A 92 -16.67 -6.93 30.86
N PRO A 93 -17.99 -7.07 31.05
CA PRO A 93 -18.91 -5.93 31.05
C PRO A 93 -18.38 -4.85 31.99
N ALA A 94 -18.40 -3.59 31.55
CA ALA A 94 -18.00 -2.48 32.41
C ALA A 94 -18.73 -2.62 33.76
N PRO A 95 -18.01 -2.61 34.90
CA PRO A 95 -18.65 -2.71 36.20
C PRO A 95 -19.74 -1.64 36.27
N HIS A 96 -20.99 -2.07 36.41
CA HIS A 96 -22.09 -1.14 36.57
C HIS A 96 -21.73 -0.26 37.77
N PRO A 97 -21.69 1.08 37.64
CA PRO A 97 -21.53 1.91 38.81
C PRO A 97 -22.71 1.57 39.71
N SER A 98 -22.43 1.00 40.88
CA SER A 98 -23.42 0.78 41.91
C SER A 98 -23.89 2.16 42.35
N VAL A 99 -24.96 2.66 41.72
CA VAL A 99 -25.67 3.85 42.15
C VAL A 99 -26.17 3.50 43.54
N PHE A 100 -25.50 4.02 44.57
CA PHE A 100 -26.02 4.02 45.92
C PHE A 100 -27.24 4.93 45.93
N THR A 101 -28.42 4.37 45.67
CA THR A 101 -29.68 5.05 45.98
C THR A 101 -29.78 5.15 47.49
N ILE A 102 -29.34 6.28 48.04
CA ILE A 102 -29.62 6.65 49.43
C ILE A 102 -31.14 6.79 49.53
N GLY A 103 -31.79 5.80 50.16
CA GLY A 103 -33.23 5.79 50.38
C GLY A 103 -33.63 6.86 51.38
N ILE A 104 -33.94 8.07 50.89
CA ILE A 104 -34.76 9.03 51.63
C ILE A 104 -36.24 8.79 51.28
N GLY A 105 -36.76 7.66 51.74
CA GLY A 105 -38.20 7.34 51.72
C GLY A 105 -38.68 7.24 53.16
N GLY A 106 -39.66 8.07 53.53
CA GLY A 106 -40.01 8.37 54.90
C GLY A 106 -40.43 7.21 55.81
N GLY A 107 -40.21 7.43 57.10
CA GLY A 107 -40.84 6.72 58.21
C GLY A 107 -41.07 7.70 59.35
N GLY A 108 -42.30 8.20 59.46
CA GLY A 108 -42.77 8.85 60.69
C GLY A 108 -43.05 7.79 61.76
N GLY A 109 -43.00 8.20 63.04
CA GLY A 109 -43.50 7.41 64.16
C GLY A 109 -42.55 7.39 65.37
N GLY A 110 -42.60 8.45 66.16
CA GLY A 110 -42.07 8.57 67.52
C GLY A 110 -42.73 9.77 68.18
#